data_AF-A0A3D6B356-F1
#
_entry.id   AF-A0A3D6B356-F1
#
_cell.length_a   1.000
_cell.length_b   1.000
_cell.length_c   1.000
_cell.angle_alpha   90.00
_cell.angle_beta   90.00
_cell.angle_gamma   90.00
#
_symmetry.space_group_name_H-M   'P 1'
#
loop_
_entity.id
_entity.type
_entity.pdbx_description
1 polymer ?
#
loop_
_entity_poly.entity_id
_entity_poly.type
_entity_poly.pdbx_seq_one_letter_code
_entity_poly.pdbx_strand_id
1 'polypeptide(L)' 'MQGLENAFWVIIDFGNVVVHIFLKEYREFYRLEDLWADAPRVTYTD' A
#
# COMPACT_ATOMS: atom_id res chain seq x y z
N MET A 1 3.23 8.55 10.63
CA MET A 1 2.39 8.65 9.41
C MET A 1 3.09 9.57 8.44
N GLN A 2 3.41 9.09 7.24
CA GLN A 2 4.02 9.88 6.17
C GLN A 2 3.02 10.05 5.03
N GLY A 3 3.08 11.17 4.29
CA GLY A 3 2.26 11.40 3.09
C GLY A 3 0.86 11.98 3.31
N LEU A 4 0.53 12.44 4.52
CA LEU A 4 -0.78 13.01 4.81
C LEU A 4 -1.06 14.37 4.16
N GLU A 5 -0.02 15.12 3.80
CA GLU A 5 -0.16 16.50 3.32
C GLU A 5 -0.91 16.57 1.98
N ASN A 6 -0.77 15.55 1.13
CA ASN A 6 -1.47 15.45 -0.15
C ASN A 6 -2.40 14.23 -0.25
N ALA A 7 -2.31 13.29 0.71
CA ALA A 7 -3.09 12.05 0.79
C ALA A 7 -3.04 11.12 -0.45
N PHE A 8 -2.14 11.36 -1.41
CA PHE A 8 -1.97 10.52 -2.60
C PHE A 8 -1.43 9.13 -2.27
N TRP A 9 -0.55 9.07 -1.28
CA TRP A 9 0.02 7.84 -0.74
C TRP A 9 0.27 8.03 0.76
N VAL A 10 -0.41 7.23 1.57
CA VAL A 10 -0.23 7.20 3.02
C VAL A 10 0.39 5.86 3.42
N ILE A 11 1.41 5.94 4.28
CA ILE A 11 2.09 4.77 4.84
C ILE A 11 1.85 4.72 6.35
N ILE A 12 1.46 3.54 6.81
CA ILE A 12 1.29 3.22 8.24
C ILE A 12 2.16 2.01 8.57
N ASP A 13 3.01 2.15 9.58
CA ASP A 13 3.94 1.12 10.03
C ASP A 13 3.55 0.66 11.44
N PHE A 14 3.32 -0.64 11.60
CA PHE A 14 2.99 -1.31 12.87
C PHE A 14 4.12 -2.24 13.37
N GLY A 15 5.33 -2.13 12.79
CA GLY A 15 6.50 -2.97 13.11
C GLY A 15 6.48 -4.33 12.41
N ASN A 16 5.37 -5.07 12.51
CA ASN A 16 5.21 -6.38 11.87
C ASN A 16 4.43 -6.32 10.55
N VAL A 17 3.67 -5.24 10.33
CA VAL A 17 2.82 -5.03 9.16
C VAL A 17 2.96 -3.58 8.71
N VAL A 18 3.11 -3.38 7.41
CA VAL A 18 3.12 -2.05 6.77
C VAL A 18 1.93 -1.94 5.83
N VAL A 19 1.11 -0.92 6.03
CA VAL A 19 -0.08 -0.65 5.24
C VAL A 19 0.19 0.52 4.29
N HIS A 20 -0.07 0.29 3.01
CA HIS A 20 0.02 1.30 1.96
C HIS A 20 -1.38 1.66 1.47
N ILE A 21 -1.79 2.91 1.66
CA ILE A 21 -3.07 3.44 1.20
C ILE A 21 -2.78 4.38 0.04
N PHE A 22 -3.35 4.09 -1.13
CA PHE A 22 -3.14 4.86 -2.35
C PHE A 22 -4.46 5.41 -2.89
N LEU A 23 -4.39 6.61 -3.47
CA LEU A 23 -5.36 6.98 -4.50
C LEU A 23 -5.11 6.13 -5.75
N LYS A 24 -6.20 5.74 -6.42
CA LYS A 24 -6.17 4.78 -7.54
C LYS A 24 -5.15 5.16 -8.63
N GLU A 25 -5.11 6.42 -9.01
CA GLU A 25 -4.22 6.96 -10.04
C GLU A 25 -2.73 6.77 -9.72
N TYR A 26 -2.35 6.81 -8.44
CA TYR A 26 -0.97 6.65 -8.01
C TYR A 26 -0.59 5.19 -7.78
N ARG A 27 -1.55 4.32 -7.48
CA ARG A 27 -1.31 2.88 -7.31
C ARG A 27 -0.72 2.27 -8.58
N GLU A 28 -1.28 2.62 -9.73
CA GLU A 28 -0.81 2.15 -11.05
C GLU A 28 0.57 2.70 -11.42
N PHE A 29 0.95 3.88 -10.89
CA PHE A 29 2.28 4.44 -11.09
C PHE A 29 3.35 3.70 -10.26
N TYR A 30 3.07 3.44 -8.98
CA TYR A 30 4.03 2.82 -8.07
C TYR A 30 4.16 1.30 -8.25
N ARG A 31 3.12 0.63 -8.78
CA ARG A 31 3.14 -0.80 -9.15
C ARG A 31 3.72 -1.72 -8.07
N LEU A 32 3.37 -1.48 -6.80
CA LEU A 32 3.89 -2.29 -5.70
C LEU A 32 3.52 -3.77 -5.83
N GLU A 33 2.42 -4.08 -6.51
CA GLU A 33 2.00 -5.43 -6.83
C GLU A 33 3.05 -6.21 -7.61
N ASP A 34 3.82 -5.55 -8.47
CA ASP A 34 4.88 -6.21 -9.24
C ASP A 34 6.11 -6.48 -8.38
N LEU A 35 6.42 -5.57 -7.46
CA LEU A 35 7.52 -5.75 -6.52
C LEU A 35 7.27 -6.93 -5.56
N TRP A 36 6.00 -7.11 -5.16
CA TRP A 36 5.57 -8.15 -4.22
C TRP A 36 4.86 -9.31 -4.91
N ALA A 37 5.04 -9.48 -6.22
CA ALA A 37 4.30 -10.46 -7.01
C ALA A 37 4.48 -11.91 -6.53
N ASP A 38 5.67 -12.22 -6.01
CA ASP A 38 6.03 -13.55 -5.52
C ASP A 38 5.53 -13.83 -4.08
N ALA A 39 4.99 -12.81 -3.38
CA ALA A 39 4.53 -12.97 -2.02
C ALA A 39 3.16 -13.68 -1.96
N PRO A 40 2.94 -14.60 -1.00
CA PRO A 40 1.63 -15.21 -0.78
C PRO A 40 0.55 -14.15 -0.54
N ARG A 41 -0.59 -14.26 -1.22
CA ARG A 41 -1.73 -13.34 -1.07
C ARG A 41 -2.77 -13.91 -0.13
N VAL A 42 -3.18 -13.10 0.84
CA VAL A 42 -4.30 -13.39 1.74
C VAL A 42 -5.44 -12.44 1.39
N THR A 43 -6.62 -13.00 1.13
CA THR A 43 -7.85 -12.23 0.91
C THR A 43 -8.65 -12.18 2.20
N TYR A 44 -9.00 -10.98 2.64
CA TYR A 44 -9.90 -10.77 3.77
C TYR A 44 -11.30 -10.46 3.23
N THR A 45 -12.30 -11.20 3.71
CA THR A 45 -13.72 -10.93 3.47
C THR A 45 -14.33 -10.37 4.76
N ASP A 46 -15.36 -9.52 4.61
CA ASP A 46 -16.14 -8.99 5.74
C ASP A 46 -16.90 -10.09 6.52
#